data_AF-A0A352LKW6-F1
#
_entry.id   AF-A0A352LKW6-F1
#
_cell.length_a   1.000
_cell.length_b   1.000
_cell.length_c   1.000
_cell.angle_alpha   90.00
_cell.angle_beta   90.00
_cell.angle_gamma   90.00
#
_symmetry.space_group_name_H-M   'P 1'
#
loop_
_entity.id
_entity.type
_entity.pdbx_description
1 polymer ?
#
loop_
_entity_poly.entity_id
_entity_poly.type
_entity_poly.pdbx_seq_one_letter_code
_entity_poly.pdbx_strand_id
1 'polypeptide(L)'
;MARRYFGTDGVRGEVGVSPITPEFGLLLGQAAGRIFKRNAGRTGRVTVLIGKDTRVSGYMLEAALQTGFTSAGVDVIVSGPIPTPAVAYLTRALRLDA
;
A
#
# COMPACT_ATOMS: atom_id res chain seq x y z
N MET A 1 8.05 -18.25 14.42
CA MET A 1 7.64 -16.92 14.92
C MET A 1 6.23 -16.64 14.45
N ALA A 2 5.30 -16.29 15.35
CA ALA A 2 3.94 -15.95 14.94
C ALA A 2 3.95 -14.67 14.09
N ARG A 3 3.14 -14.61 13.03
CA ARG A 3 2.98 -13.38 12.23
C ARG A 3 2.37 -12.31 13.12
N ARG A 4 3.08 -11.20 13.35
CA ARG A 4 2.65 -10.13 14.28
C ARG A 4 1.61 -9.19 13.69
N TYR A 5 1.72 -8.86 12.41
CA TYR A 5 0.86 -7.87 11.75
C TYR A 5 0.03 -8.43 10.58
N PHE A 6 0.55 -9.44 9.87
CA PHE A 6 -0.08 -9.98 8.66
C PHE A 6 -0.87 -11.26 8.95
N GLY A 7 -2.18 -11.22 8.69
CA GLY A 7 -3.06 -12.39 8.68
C GLY A 7 -3.06 -13.10 7.33
N THR A 8 -4.16 -13.79 7.02
CA THR A 8 -4.41 -14.41 5.69
C THR A 8 -4.64 -13.34 4.63
N ASP A 9 -5.46 -12.34 4.96
CA ASP A 9 -5.91 -11.28 4.04
C ASP A 9 -5.36 -9.91 4.44
N GLY A 10 -4.04 -9.82 4.62
CA GLY A 10 -3.33 -8.58 4.92
C GLY A 10 -3.35 -8.17 6.40
N VAL A 11 -3.18 -6.87 6.64
CA VAL A 11 -3.22 -6.25 7.98
C VAL A 11 -4.65 -5.78 8.25
N ARG A 12 -5.25 -6.21 9.36
CA ARG A 12 -6.65 -5.93 9.72
C ARG A 12 -6.76 -5.53 11.19
N GLY A 13 -7.78 -4.73 11.50
CA GLY A 13 -8.06 -4.25 12.85
C GLY A 13 -9.05 -3.08 12.83
N GLU A 14 -9.33 -2.56 14.01
CA GLU A 14 -10.16 -1.37 14.20
C GLU A 14 -9.34 -0.10 13.93
N VAL A 15 -9.91 0.84 13.18
CA VAL A 15 -9.23 2.10 12.84
C VAL A 15 -8.99 2.92 14.10
N GLY A 16 -7.76 3.42 14.26
CA GLY A 16 -7.32 4.14 15.46
C GLY A 16 -6.73 3.21 16.54
N VAL A 17 -6.89 1.90 16.39
CA VAL A 17 -6.27 0.89 17.27
C VAL A 17 -5.12 0.23 16.52
N SER A 18 -3.96 0.10 17.16
CA SER A 18 -2.80 -0.55 16.55
C SER A 18 -3.15 -1.98 16.08
N PRO A 19 -2.83 -2.35 14.82
CA PRO A 19 -1.95 -1.65 13.88
C PRO A 19 -2.67 -0.75 12.85
N ILE A 20 -3.99 -0.53 12.90
CA ILE A 20 -4.70 0.28 11.89
C ILE A 20 -4.68 1.77 12.27
N THR A 21 -3.49 2.36 12.24
CA THR A 21 -3.27 3.80 12.46
C THR A 21 -2.54 4.44 11.29
N PRO A 22 -2.62 5.77 11.09
CA PRO A 22 -1.89 6.47 10.03
C PRO A 22 -0.37 6.28 10.12
N GLU A 23 0.18 6.31 11.34
CA GLU A 23 1.62 6.16 11.58
C GLU A 23 2.09 4.77 11.13
N PHE A 24 1.30 3.74 11.45
CA PHE A 24 1.58 2.39 10.96
C PHE A 24 1.45 2.30 9.44
N GLY A 25 0.43 2.90 8.84
CA GLY A 25 0.26 2.95 7.38
C GLY A 25 1.46 3.58 6.67
N LEU A 26 1.98 4.69 7.19
CA LEU A 26 3.19 5.35 6.70
C LEU A 26 4.41 4.42 6.77
N LEU A 27 4.65 3.81 7.95
CA LEU A 27 5.79 2.90 8.14
C LEU A 27 5.67 1.65 7.28
N LEU A 28 4.45 1.13 7.11
CA LEU A 28 4.17 -0.01 6.24
C LEU A 28 4.48 0.33 4.77
N GLY A 29 4.03 1.48 4.28
CA GLY A 29 4.32 1.97 2.93
C GLY A 29 5.83 2.14 2.70
N GLN A 30 6.55 2.72 3.66
CA GLN A 30 8.01 2.85 3.60
C GLN A 30 8.71 1.49 3.55
N ALA A 31 8.32 0.57 4.43
CA ALA A 31 8.91 -0.75 4.50
C ALA A 31 8.67 -1.55 3.21
N ALA A 32 7.44 -1.55 2.70
CA ALA A 32 7.07 -2.19 1.45
C ALA A 32 7.81 -1.57 0.26
N GLY A 33 7.85 -0.23 0.17
CA GLY A 33 8.54 0.48 -0.91
C GLY A 33 10.03 0.16 -0.99
N ARG A 34 10.72 0.06 0.16
CA ARG A 34 12.14 -0.37 0.21
C ARG A 34 12.33 -1.79 -0.31
N ILE A 35 11.40 -2.70 -0.01
CA ILE A 35 11.44 -4.09 -0.52
C ILE A 35 11.24 -4.09 -2.03
N PHE A 36 10.23 -3.38 -2.55
CA PHE A 36 9.97 -3.31 -3.98
C PHE A 36 11.16 -2.73 -4.74
N LYS A 37 11.74 -1.62 -4.27
CA LYS A 37 12.96 -1.04 -4.84
C LYS A 37 14.15 -2.00 -4.86
N ARG A 38 14.33 -2.80 -3.79
CA ARG A 38 15.41 -3.80 -3.74
C ARG A 38 15.22 -4.89 -4.79
N ASN A 39 13.97 -5.30 -5.04
CA ASN A 39 13.63 -6.36 -6.00
C ASN A 39 13.68 -5.87 -7.46
N ALA A 40 13.40 -4.59 -7.71
CA ALA A 40 13.40 -4.00 -9.06
C ALA A 40 14.82 -3.76 -9.66
N GLY A 41 15.89 -3.94 -8.88
CA GLY A 41 17.27 -3.69 -9.33
C GLY A 41 17.63 -2.20 -9.48
N ARG A 42 18.80 -1.91 -10.07
CA ARG A 42 19.39 -0.55 -10.10
C ARG A 42 18.69 0.44 -11.04
N THR A 43 17.89 -0.02 -12.00
CA THR A 43 17.33 0.82 -13.08
C THR A 43 15.80 0.92 -13.09
N GLY A 44 15.10 0.14 -12.27
CA GLY A 44 13.63 0.14 -12.24
C GLY A 44 13.04 1.30 -11.43
N ARG A 45 12.28 2.17 -12.10
CA ARG A 45 11.21 2.90 -11.41
C ARG A 45 10.19 1.88 -10.93
N VAL A 46 9.77 2.02 -9.68
CA VAL A 46 8.74 1.16 -9.08
C VAL A 46 7.48 1.98 -8.99
N THR A 47 6.38 1.48 -9.54
CA THR A 47 5.07 2.14 -9.49
C THR A 47 4.06 1.24 -8.79
N VAL A 48 3.31 1.81 -7.83
CA VAL A 48 2.28 1.09 -7.08
C VAL A 48 0.90 1.72 -7.25
N LEU A 49 -0.14 0.88 -7.26
CA LEU A 49 -1.53 1.30 -7.27
C LEU A 49 -2.14 1.21 -5.86
N ILE A 50 -2.71 2.30 -5.39
CA ILE A 50 -3.55 2.32 -4.19
C ILE A 50 -5.02 2.40 -4.61
N GLY A 51 -5.81 1.45 -4.12
CA GLY A 51 -7.26 1.47 -4.17
C GLY A 51 -7.84 1.29 -2.78
N LYS A 52 -9.07 1.75 -2.60
CA LYS A 52 -9.80 1.65 -1.33
C LYS A 52 -11.27 1.35 -1.56
N ASP A 53 -11.98 0.96 -0.51
CA ASP A 53 -13.43 0.91 -0.49
C ASP A 53 -14.02 2.31 -0.16
N THR A 54 -15.31 2.35 0.17
CA THR A 54 -16.04 3.60 0.47
C THR A 54 -15.90 4.05 1.92
N ARG A 55 -15.15 3.34 2.77
CA ARG A 55 -14.99 3.72 4.19
C ARG A 55 -14.25 5.06 4.29
N VAL A 56 -14.76 5.92 5.17
CA VAL A 56 -14.16 7.25 5.41
C VAL A 56 -12.71 7.15 5.90
N SER A 57 -12.38 6.12 6.68
CA SER A 57 -11.02 5.86 7.14
C SER A 57 -10.03 5.57 6.00
N GLY A 58 -10.53 5.14 4.84
CA GLY A 58 -9.72 4.83 3.67
C GLY A 58 -8.95 6.04 3.16
N TYR A 59 -9.50 7.26 3.23
CA TYR A 59 -8.81 8.47 2.78
C TYR A 59 -7.56 8.78 3.62
N MET A 60 -7.67 8.62 4.94
CA MET A 60 -6.56 8.82 5.87
C MET A 60 -5.47 7.77 5.67
N LEU A 61 -5.86 6.49 5.53
CA LEU A 61 -4.92 5.40 5.33
C LEU A 61 -4.26 5.44 3.94
N GLU A 62 -4.99 5.84 2.90
CA GLU A 62 -4.48 6.07 1.55
C GLU A 62 -3.40 7.17 1.57
N ALA A 63 -3.66 8.32 2.19
CA ALA A 63 -2.68 9.40 2.31
C ALA A 63 -1.43 8.96 3.09
N ALA A 64 -1.61 8.19 4.17
CA ALA A 64 -0.50 7.66 4.95
C ALA A 64 0.36 6.67 4.15
N LEU A 65 -0.25 5.70 3.46
CA LEU A 65 0.43 4.75 2.59
C LEU A 65 1.14 5.46 1.44
N GLN A 66 0.47 6.40 0.78
CA GLN A 66 1.05 7.21 -0.30
C GLN A 66 2.30 7.94 0.19
N THR A 67 2.24 8.61 1.35
CA THR A 67 3.41 9.26 1.97
C THR A 67 4.54 8.26 2.24
N GLY A 68 4.20 7.07 2.72
CA GLY A 68 5.17 6.02 2.97
C GLY A 68 5.89 5.55 1.70
N PHE A 69 5.15 5.27 0.63
CA PHE A 69 5.71 4.86 -0.66
C PHE A 69 6.55 5.96 -1.31
N THR A 70 6.04 7.19 -1.40
CA THR A 70 6.77 8.29 -2.06
C THR A 70 8.07 8.63 -1.32
N SER A 71 8.08 8.58 0.01
CA SER A 71 9.31 8.77 0.81
C SER A 71 10.35 7.66 0.61
N ALA A 72 9.94 6.48 0.10
CA ALA A 72 10.83 5.39 -0.30
C ALA A 72 11.26 5.47 -1.79
N GLY A 73 10.87 6.53 -2.51
CA GLY A 73 11.20 6.71 -3.93
C GLY A 73 10.38 5.81 -4.87
N VAL A 74 9.16 5.48 -4.48
CA VAL A 74 8.18 4.71 -5.26
C VAL A 74 7.14 5.67 -5.85
N ASP A 75 6.85 5.52 -7.13
CA ASP A 75 5.78 6.25 -7.82
C ASP A 75 4.42 5.66 -7.40
N VAL A 76 3.42 6.51 -7.12
CA VAL A 76 2.11 6.08 -6.60
C VAL A 76 0.99 6.56 -7.51
N ILE A 77 0.11 5.64 -7.89
CA ILE A 77 -1.15 5.92 -8.56
C ILE A 77 -2.28 5.73 -7.55
N VAL A 78 -3.13 6.74 -7.37
CA VAL A 78 -4.31 6.65 -6.50
C VAL A 78 -5.55 6.53 -7.39
N SER A 79 -6.31 5.45 -7.20
CA SER A 79 -7.53 5.18 -7.98
C SER A 79 -8.81 5.70 -7.31
N GLY A 80 -8.74 6.03 -6.02
CA GLY A 80 -9.94 6.33 -5.23
C GLY A 80 -10.76 5.06 -4.92
N PRO A 81 -12.08 5.20 -4.68
CA PRO A 81 -12.95 4.05 -4.43
C PRO A 81 -13.04 3.10 -5.64
N ILE A 82 -12.58 1.87 -5.47
CA ILE A 82 -12.61 0.85 -6.53
C ILE A 82 -12.71 -0.56 -5.91
N PRO A 83 -13.40 -1.52 -6.53
CA PRO A 83 -13.43 -2.90 -6.05
C PRO A 83 -12.03 -3.53 -6.02
N THR A 84 -11.76 -4.35 -5.00
CA THR A 84 -10.52 -5.14 -4.89
C THR A 84 -10.15 -5.92 -6.17
N PRO A 85 -11.07 -6.62 -6.89
CA PRO A 85 -10.69 -7.29 -8.13
C PRO A 85 -10.23 -6.33 -9.23
N ALA A 86 -10.71 -5.09 -9.24
CA ALA A 86 -10.28 -4.09 -10.21
C ALA A 86 -8.88 -3.53 -9.89
N VAL A 87 -8.48 -3.45 -8.60
CA VAL A 87 -7.08 -3.19 -8.22
C VAL A 87 -6.17 -4.26 -8.81
N ALA A 88 -6.50 -5.54 -8.58
CA ALA A 88 -5.71 -6.66 -9.08
C ALA A 88 -5.61 -6.69 -10.62
N TYR A 89 -6.73 -6.38 -11.30
CA TYR A 89 -6.75 -6.26 -12.76
C TYR A 89 -5.86 -5.11 -13.26
N LEU A 90 -6.01 -3.91 -12.69
CA LEU A 90 -5.29 -2.71 -13.13
C LEU A 90 -3.79 -2.80 -12.88
N THR A 91 -3.36 -3.35 -11.74
CA THR A 91 -1.93 -3.61 -11.48
C THR A 91 -1.30 -4.40 -12.64
N ARG A 92 -1.98 -5.45 -13.13
CA ARG A 92 -1.50 -6.25 -14.27
C ARG A 92 -1.64 -5.53 -15.60
N ALA A 93 -2.79 -4.92 -15.86
CA ALA A 93 -3.10 -4.28 -17.14
C ALA A 93 -2.16 -3.10 -17.44
N LEU A 94 -1.81 -2.33 -16.41
CA LEU A 94 -0.90 -1.18 -16.50
C LEU A 94 0.57 -1.56 -16.27
N ARG A 95 0.88 -2.84 -16.06
CA ARG A 95 2.23 -3.37 -15.80
C ARG A 95 2.92 -2.67 -14.61
N LEU A 96 2.19 -2.50 -13.52
CA LEU A 96 2.68 -1.92 -12.28
C LEU A 96 3.37 -2.98 -11.42
N ASP A 97 4.20 -2.55 -10.48
CA ASP A 97 4.97 -3.43 -9.60
C ASP A 97 4.14 -3.99 -8.44
N ALA A 98 3.16 -3.20 -7.95
CA ALA A 98 2.20 -3.61 -6.93
C ALA A 98 0.83 -2.93 -7.11
#